data_AF-A0A9E6VYL1-F1
#
_entry.id   AF-A0A9E6VYL1-F1
#
_cell.length_a   1.000
_cell.length_b   1.000
_cell.length_c   1.000
_cell.angle_alpha   90.00
_cell.angle_beta   90.00
_cell.angle_gamma   90.00
#
_symmetry.space_group_name_H-M   'P 1'
#
loop_
_entity.id
_entity.type
_entity.pdbx_description
1 polymer ?
#
loop_
_entity_poly.entity_id
_entity_poly.type
_entity_poly.pdbx_seq_one_letter_code
_entity_poly.pdbx_strand_id
1 'polypeptide(L)'
;MFRHLFKKTARIPGHEVAHYQFLRKLHLIRLNFRYRGFLRTLLGLMGYLFKKLKLPFFQSYLFNPAAEPENGLDTSGIHEQRDLDIPEEKRSSATRYEASSSFEFRYVLERLRINYPDYHFIDYGSGKGAVLAVAARYPFASVTGIELSTSLHETACRNIEILERQGEVKAASLASFNEDAGRYPLPDAPHIFYLYNPFAADIMQKVLARIRSDVTMRKSPSYLLYNNPMQHDTIAASGLFEKIAEPMGGAWHLYRMRPEH
;
A
#
# COMPACT_ATOMS: atom_id res chain seq x y z
N MET A 1 -1.78 34.90 13.67
CA MET A 1 -1.62 33.96 14.80
C MET A 1 -1.91 32.47 14.46
N PHE A 2 -2.13 32.09 13.19
CA PHE A 2 -2.28 30.67 12.79
C PHE A 2 -1.18 30.15 11.87
N ARG A 3 -0.20 30.97 11.45
CA ARG A 3 0.85 30.58 10.48
C ARG A 3 1.77 29.45 10.97
N HIS A 4 1.86 29.20 12.27
CA HIS A 4 2.64 28.10 12.86
C HIS A 4 1.85 26.79 13.02
N LEU A 5 0.53 26.79 12.83
CA LEU A 5 -0.28 25.55 12.74
C LEU A 5 -0.20 24.88 11.36
N PHE A 6 0.48 25.51 10.39
CA PHE A 6 0.44 25.16 8.97
C PHE A 6 1.81 24.90 8.30
N LYS A 7 2.93 24.76 9.03
CA LYS A 7 4.19 24.32 8.41
C LYS A 7 5.03 23.40 9.29
N LYS A 8 5.55 22.37 8.62
CA LYS A 8 6.66 21.44 8.93
C LYS A 8 6.37 20.22 9.81
N THR A 9 6.39 19.06 9.14
CA THR A 9 7.57 18.18 9.12
C THR A 9 7.68 17.59 7.72
N ALA A 10 8.82 17.83 7.09
CA ALA A 10 9.29 17.03 5.97
C ALA A 10 9.54 15.60 6.47
N ARG A 11 9.16 14.58 5.69
CA ARG A 11 9.79 13.25 5.80
C ARG A 11 11.11 13.21 5.02
N ILE A 12 11.39 14.22 4.15
CA ILE A 12 12.56 14.29 3.24
C ILE A 12 12.98 15.76 2.98
N PRO A 13 14.28 16.12 3.02
CA PRO A 13 14.78 17.43 2.58
C PRO A 13 14.56 17.66 1.08
N GLY A 14 14.07 18.83 0.66
CA GLY A 14 14.05 19.26 -0.75
C GLY A 14 12.70 19.24 -1.47
N HIS A 15 11.67 18.58 -0.94
CA HIS A 15 10.31 18.61 -1.51
C HIS A 15 9.33 19.29 -0.55
N GLU A 16 8.87 20.51 -0.88
CA GLU A 16 7.78 21.18 -0.15
C GLU A 16 6.42 20.60 -0.59
N VAL A 17 5.95 19.54 0.07
CA VAL A 17 4.55 19.13 -0.03
C VAL A 17 3.73 19.96 0.96
N ALA A 18 2.71 20.67 0.49
CA ALA A 18 1.76 21.39 1.35
C ALA A 18 0.94 20.38 2.18
N HIS A 19 1.46 20.00 3.34
CA HIS A 19 0.88 18.96 4.18
C HIS A 19 -0.05 19.59 5.22
N TYR A 20 -1.38 19.47 5.03
CA TYR A 20 -2.34 19.82 6.07
C TYR A 20 -2.36 18.75 7.16
N GLN A 21 -1.29 18.66 7.96
CA GLN A 21 -1.10 17.65 9.00
C GLN A 21 -2.29 17.59 9.97
N PHE A 22 -2.88 18.74 10.29
CA PHE A 22 -4.05 18.80 11.15
C PHE A 22 -5.29 18.15 10.53
N LEU A 23 -5.61 18.48 9.27
CA LEU A 23 -6.73 17.86 8.55
C LEU A 23 -6.48 16.37 8.32
N ARG A 24 -5.24 15.95 8.02
CA ARG A 24 -4.87 14.54 7.94
C ARG A 24 -5.07 13.84 9.28
N LYS A 25 -4.63 14.42 10.40
CA LYS A 25 -4.84 13.84 11.74
C LYS A 25 -6.32 13.69 12.08
N LEU A 26 -7.14 14.72 11.82
CA LEU A 26 -8.60 14.64 11.98
C LEU A 26 -9.21 13.55 11.10
N HIS A 27 -8.75 13.48 9.85
CA HIS A 27 -9.20 12.47 8.91
C HIS A 27 -8.83 11.05 9.38
N LEU A 28 -7.60 10.84 9.83
CA LEU A 28 -7.14 9.59 10.41
C LEU A 28 -7.95 9.20 11.65
N ILE A 29 -8.26 10.15 12.54
CA ILE A 29 -9.13 9.89 13.70
C ILE A 29 -10.51 9.41 13.23
N ARG A 30 -11.10 10.07 12.22
CA ARG A 30 -12.38 9.65 11.64
C ARG A 30 -12.31 8.25 11.01
N LEU A 31 -11.22 7.91 10.33
CA LEU A 31 -11.02 6.57 9.77
C LEU A 31 -10.87 5.52 10.89
N ASN A 32 -10.15 5.84 11.96
CA ASN A 32 -10.03 4.97 13.12
C ASN A 32 -11.41 4.70 13.75
N PHE A 33 -12.25 5.74 13.92
CA PHE A 33 -13.62 5.54 14.40
C PHE A 33 -14.43 4.62 13.47
N ARG A 34 -14.34 4.82 12.15
CA ARG A 34 -15.06 4.02 11.16
C ARG A 34 -14.63 2.55 11.14
N TYR A 35 -13.33 2.27 11.27
CA TYR A 35 -12.80 0.93 11.00
C TYR A 35 -12.29 0.17 12.25
N ARG A 36 -11.96 0.84 13.36
CA ARG A 36 -11.59 0.23 14.65
C ARG A 36 -12.70 0.32 15.69
N GLY A 37 -13.71 1.16 15.45
CA GLY A 37 -14.80 1.44 16.40
C GLY A 37 -14.42 2.48 17.48
N PHE A 38 -15.43 2.93 18.23
CA PHE A 38 -15.29 4.01 19.21
C PHE A 38 -14.28 3.72 20.32
N LEU A 39 -14.40 2.56 20.97
CA LEU A 39 -13.62 2.23 22.16
C LEU A 39 -12.11 2.11 21.85
N ARG A 40 -11.74 1.42 20.76
CA ARG A 40 -10.33 1.28 20.35
C ARG A 40 -9.71 2.60 19.92
N THR A 41 -10.50 3.46 19.27
CA THR A 41 -10.04 4.81 18.88
C THR A 41 -9.76 5.69 20.10
N LEU A 42 -10.64 5.63 21.11
CA LEU A 42 -10.44 6.37 22.36
C LEU A 42 -9.21 5.88 23.12
N LEU A 43 -9.02 4.55 23.22
CA LEU A 43 -7.83 3.94 23.84
C LEU A 43 -6.54 4.35 23.11
N GLY A 44 -6.55 4.44 21.77
CA GLY A 44 -5.40 4.91 21.00
C GLY A 44 -5.07 6.39 21.22
N LEU A 45 -6.08 7.24 21.33
CA LEU A 45 -5.91 8.65 21.70
C LEU A 45 -5.34 8.78 23.12
N MET A 46 -5.88 8.04 24.09
CA MET A 46 -5.36 8.01 25.45
C MET A 46 -3.91 7.51 25.47
N GLY A 47 -3.57 6.48 24.70
CA GLY A 47 -2.20 6.03 24.55
C GLY A 47 -1.25 7.11 24.06
N TYR A 48 -1.69 8.00 23.17
CA TYR A 48 -0.89 9.15 22.73
C TYR A 48 -0.72 10.19 23.85
N LEU A 49 -1.77 10.49 24.62
CA LEU A 49 -1.71 11.38 25.78
C LEU A 49 -0.75 10.84 26.86
N PHE A 50 -0.78 9.53 27.11
CA PHE A 50 0.05 8.88 28.13
C PHE A 50 1.34 8.27 27.57
N LYS A 51 1.75 8.60 26.34
CA LYS A 51 2.92 8.01 25.67
C LYS A 51 4.21 8.13 26.50
N LYS A 52 4.37 9.23 27.24
CA LYS A 52 5.53 9.47 28.14
C LYS A 52 5.60 8.49 29.32
N LEU A 53 4.46 7.96 29.76
CA LEU A 53 4.39 7.02 30.88
C LEU A 53 4.73 5.59 30.48
N LYS A 54 4.96 5.32 29.19
CA LYS A 54 5.37 4.01 28.63
C LYS A 54 4.51 2.83 29.07
N LEU A 55 3.24 3.07 29.43
CA LEU A 55 2.32 2.05 29.91
C LEU A 55 2.11 0.96 28.83
N PRO A 56 2.46 -0.31 29.09
CA PRO A 56 2.39 -1.39 28.10
C PRO A 56 0.99 -1.59 27.53
N PHE A 57 -0.03 -1.41 28.38
CA PHE A 57 -1.44 -1.55 28.02
C PHE A 57 -1.85 -0.70 26.81
N PHE A 58 -1.36 0.55 26.74
CA PHE A 58 -1.74 1.47 25.67
C PHE A 58 -0.90 1.28 24.39
N GLN A 59 0.23 0.57 24.47
CA GLN A 59 1.13 0.42 23.31
C GLN A 59 0.46 -0.33 22.16
N SER A 60 -0.40 -1.31 22.46
CA SER A 60 -1.20 -2.06 21.48
C SER A 60 -2.32 -1.24 20.82
N TYR A 61 -2.67 -0.08 21.40
CA TYR A 61 -3.73 0.79 20.88
C TYR A 61 -3.20 2.03 20.17
N LEU A 62 -1.91 2.35 20.33
CA LEU A 62 -1.27 3.48 19.64
C LEU A 62 -1.53 3.40 18.15
N PHE A 63 -1.83 4.55 17.53
CA PHE A 63 -1.99 4.68 16.08
C PHE A 63 -0.64 4.45 15.40
N ASN A 64 -0.26 3.19 15.24
CA ASN A 64 0.87 2.81 14.43
C ASN A 64 0.34 2.08 13.19
N PRO A 65 0.16 2.81 12.07
CA PRO A 65 -0.48 2.25 10.89
C PRO A 65 0.25 1.03 10.32
N ALA A 66 1.54 0.87 10.63
CA ALA A 66 2.41 -0.20 10.16
C ALA A 66 2.59 -1.37 11.16
N ALA A 67 1.84 -1.40 12.26
CA ALA A 67 2.14 -2.33 13.36
C ALA A 67 0.91 -2.91 14.08
N GLU A 68 -0.28 -2.91 13.47
CA GLU A 68 -1.37 -3.68 14.06
C GLU A 68 -1.15 -5.16 13.73
N PRO A 69 -0.88 -6.01 14.73
CA PRO A 69 -0.90 -7.44 14.53
C PRO A 69 -2.34 -7.81 14.22
N GLU A 70 -2.57 -8.23 12.99
CA GLU A 70 -3.81 -8.87 12.59
C GLU A 70 -3.76 -10.32 13.10
N ASN A 71 -4.90 -10.90 13.50
CA ASN A 71 -4.98 -12.17 14.23
C ASN A 71 -4.08 -13.26 13.62
N GLY A 72 -2.90 -13.49 14.23
CA GLY A 72 -1.95 -14.52 13.82
C GLY A 72 -1.05 -14.17 12.62
N LEU A 73 -1.21 -13.01 11.97
CA LEU A 73 -0.39 -12.62 10.83
C LEU A 73 0.88 -11.89 11.27
N ASP A 74 2.03 -12.33 10.76
CA ASP A 74 3.29 -11.59 10.88
C ASP A 74 3.41 -10.62 9.72
N THR A 75 2.82 -9.43 9.86
CA THR A 75 2.93 -8.35 8.86
C THR A 75 3.68 -7.13 9.39
N SER A 76 3.94 -7.09 10.69
CA SER A 76 4.59 -5.95 11.33
C SER A 76 6.11 -5.93 11.12
N GLY A 77 6.71 -4.79 11.48
CA GLY A 77 8.17 -4.59 11.49
C GLY A 77 8.66 -3.70 10.35
N ILE A 78 9.92 -3.32 10.47
CA ILE A 78 10.67 -2.59 9.44
C ILE A 78 11.90 -3.45 9.13
N HIS A 79 12.11 -3.76 7.85
CA HIS A 79 13.34 -4.40 7.39
C HIS A 79 14.06 -3.39 6.51
N GLU A 80 15.23 -2.92 6.95
CA GLU A 80 15.98 -1.93 6.19
C GLU A 80 16.52 -2.56 4.90
N GLN A 81 16.76 -1.74 3.88
CA GLN A 81 17.21 -2.17 2.54
C GLN A 81 18.43 -3.12 2.58
N ARG A 82 19.35 -2.90 3.53
CA ARG A 82 20.56 -3.71 3.72
C ARG A 82 20.29 -5.11 4.30
N ASP A 83 19.15 -5.29 4.96
CA ASP A 83 18.76 -6.52 5.63
C ASP A 83 17.91 -7.41 4.70
N LEU A 84 17.58 -6.93 3.49
CA LEU A 84 16.82 -7.68 2.50
C LEU A 84 17.70 -8.70 1.76
N ASP A 85 17.22 -9.93 1.71
CA ASP A 85 17.76 -11.07 0.97
C ASP A 85 17.37 -11.00 -0.52
N ILE A 86 17.91 -9.98 -1.21
CA ILE A 86 17.73 -9.71 -2.63
C ILE A 86 19.07 -9.72 -3.38
N PRO A 87 19.08 -9.87 -4.72
CA PRO A 87 20.31 -9.76 -5.51
C PRO A 87 21.00 -8.40 -5.35
N GLU A 88 22.34 -8.39 -5.31
CA GLU A 88 23.13 -7.17 -5.05
C GLU A 88 22.90 -6.07 -6.09
N GLU A 89 22.82 -6.46 -7.34
CA GLU A 89 22.55 -5.58 -8.48
C GLU A 89 21.17 -4.90 -8.43
N LYS A 90 20.24 -5.42 -7.61
CA LYS A 90 18.90 -4.86 -7.39
C LYS A 90 18.81 -4.01 -6.14
N ARG A 91 19.81 -4.09 -5.25
CA ARG A 91 19.73 -3.49 -3.92
C ARG A 91 19.56 -1.98 -3.98
N SER A 92 20.36 -1.28 -4.79
CA SER A 92 20.28 0.18 -4.94
C SER A 92 18.91 0.69 -5.39
N SER A 93 18.16 -0.14 -6.12
CA SER A 93 16.82 0.17 -6.61
C SER A 93 15.71 -0.25 -5.64
N ALA A 94 16.00 -1.02 -4.59
CA ALA A 94 15.03 -1.46 -3.59
C ALA A 94 14.84 -0.42 -2.46
N THR A 95 13.61 -0.36 -1.92
CA THR A 95 13.31 0.40 -0.71
C THR A 95 13.15 -0.55 0.48
N ARG A 96 13.32 -0.05 1.71
CA ARG A 96 13.03 -0.81 2.94
C ARG A 96 11.59 -1.33 2.97
N TYR A 97 11.39 -2.44 3.67
CA TYR A 97 10.05 -2.89 4.01
C TYR A 97 9.47 -2.09 5.18
N GLU A 98 8.26 -1.59 5.01
CA GLU A 98 7.37 -1.18 6.09
C GLU A 98 5.92 -1.49 5.72
N ALA A 99 5.12 -1.98 6.68
CA ALA A 99 3.74 -2.33 6.40
C ALA A 99 2.89 -1.09 6.08
N SER A 100 2.07 -1.18 5.04
CA SER A 100 1.07 -0.18 4.73
C SER A 100 -0.05 -0.14 5.77
N SER A 101 -0.63 1.04 5.96
CA SER A 101 -1.85 1.15 6.77
C SER A 101 -3.04 0.48 6.10
N SER A 102 -3.59 -0.55 6.75
CA SER A 102 -4.82 -1.21 6.30
C SER A 102 -6.01 -0.24 6.20
N PHE A 103 -6.07 0.81 7.04
CA PHE A 103 -7.15 1.80 7.00
C PHE A 103 -7.00 2.78 5.84
N GLU A 104 -5.80 3.30 5.62
CA GLU A 104 -5.54 4.21 4.50
C GLU A 104 -5.78 3.48 3.17
N PHE A 105 -5.27 2.24 3.05
CA PHE A 105 -5.49 1.40 1.87
C PHE A 105 -6.98 1.15 1.61
N ARG A 106 -7.75 0.65 2.59
CA ARG A 106 -9.20 0.41 2.40
C ARG A 106 -9.94 1.67 2.01
N TYR A 107 -9.61 2.79 2.66
CA TYR A 107 -10.25 4.06 2.37
C TYR A 107 -10.03 4.51 0.92
N VAL A 108 -8.80 4.34 0.40
CA VAL A 108 -8.49 4.67 -0.99
C VAL A 108 -9.15 3.68 -1.95
N LEU A 109 -9.11 2.38 -1.65
CA LEU A 109 -9.72 1.34 -2.47
C LEU A 109 -11.24 1.52 -2.61
N GLU A 110 -11.95 1.73 -1.49
CA GLU A 110 -13.41 1.88 -1.47
C GLU A 110 -13.90 3.13 -2.23
N ARG A 111 -13.03 4.13 -2.45
CA ARG A 111 -13.35 5.33 -3.24
C ARG A 111 -13.45 5.06 -4.74
N LEU A 112 -12.86 3.97 -5.23
CA LEU A 112 -12.97 3.60 -6.65
C LEU A 112 -14.39 3.22 -7.05
N ARG A 113 -15.22 2.73 -6.11
CA ARG A 113 -16.59 2.27 -6.37
C ARG A 113 -16.66 1.30 -7.55
N ILE A 114 -15.71 0.37 -7.60
CA ILE A 114 -15.60 -0.68 -8.63
C ILE A 114 -16.42 -1.91 -8.26
N ASN A 115 -16.74 -2.72 -9.27
CA ASN A 115 -17.21 -4.08 -9.08
C ASN A 115 -16.01 -5.02 -8.95
N TYR A 116 -15.62 -5.36 -7.72
CA TYR A 116 -14.39 -6.11 -7.43
C TYR A 116 -14.17 -7.39 -8.26
N PRO A 117 -15.19 -8.23 -8.53
CA PRO A 117 -15.00 -9.46 -9.32
C PRO A 117 -14.51 -9.23 -10.76
N ASP A 118 -14.62 -8.01 -11.29
CA ASP A 118 -14.15 -7.67 -12.64
C ASP A 118 -12.63 -7.34 -12.68
N TYR A 119 -11.98 -7.29 -11.52
CA TYR A 119 -10.60 -6.79 -11.38
C TYR A 119 -9.65 -7.81 -10.77
N HIS A 120 -8.42 -7.80 -11.29
CA HIS A 120 -7.26 -8.45 -10.68
C HIS A 120 -6.48 -7.43 -9.85
N PHE A 121 -6.21 -7.75 -8.59
CA PHE A 121 -5.43 -6.88 -7.70
C PHE A 121 -3.97 -7.32 -7.67
N ILE A 122 -3.05 -6.40 -7.95
CA ILE A 122 -1.60 -6.64 -7.95
C ILE A 122 -0.93 -5.72 -6.93
N ASP A 123 -0.20 -6.29 -5.98
CA ASP A 123 0.64 -5.60 -5.00
C ASP A 123 2.12 -5.76 -5.38
N TYR A 124 2.74 -4.70 -5.88
CA TYR A 124 4.15 -4.69 -6.24
C TYR A 124 5.02 -4.29 -5.03
N GLY A 125 5.95 -5.17 -4.66
CA GLY A 125 6.69 -5.07 -3.40
C GLY A 125 5.79 -5.40 -2.22
N SER A 126 5.08 -6.54 -2.28
CA SER A 126 4.05 -6.91 -1.31
C SER A 126 4.60 -7.19 0.09
N GLY A 127 5.92 -7.38 0.22
CA GLY A 127 6.60 -7.72 1.46
C GLY A 127 5.95 -8.92 2.15
N LYS A 128 5.64 -8.78 3.45
CA LYS A 128 4.97 -9.84 4.23
C LYS A 128 3.46 -9.98 3.97
N GLY A 129 2.90 -9.27 2.98
CA GLY A 129 1.51 -9.43 2.56
C GLY A 129 0.48 -8.67 3.38
N ALA A 130 0.86 -7.56 4.04
CA ALA A 130 -0.07 -6.74 4.82
C ALA A 130 -1.27 -6.22 3.99
N VAL A 131 -1.01 -5.79 2.75
CA VAL A 131 -2.06 -5.32 1.84
C VAL A 131 -2.78 -6.48 1.18
N LEU A 132 -2.09 -7.58 0.86
CA LEU A 132 -2.71 -8.82 0.38
C LEU A 132 -3.80 -9.31 1.35
N ALA A 133 -3.50 -9.33 2.65
CA ALA A 133 -4.46 -9.73 3.69
C ALA A 133 -5.75 -8.90 3.67
N VAL A 134 -5.62 -7.60 3.41
CA VAL A 134 -6.76 -6.68 3.35
C VAL A 134 -7.51 -6.83 2.02
N ALA A 135 -6.78 -6.91 0.90
CA ALA A 135 -7.35 -7.06 -0.44
C ALA A 135 -8.09 -8.39 -0.61
N ALA A 136 -7.58 -9.48 -0.03
CA ALA A 136 -8.17 -10.82 -0.07
C ALA A 136 -9.61 -10.87 0.49
N ARG A 137 -9.99 -9.93 1.36
CA ARG A 137 -11.35 -9.84 1.95
C ARG A 137 -12.36 -9.14 1.04
N TYR A 138 -11.95 -8.69 -0.13
CA TYR A 138 -12.80 -8.21 -1.21
C TYR A 138 -12.89 -9.29 -2.30
N PRO A 139 -14.03 -9.42 -2.99
CA PRO A 139 -14.24 -10.51 -3.95
C PRO A 139 -13.59 -10.19 -5.30
N PHE A 140 -12.27 -9.95 -5.32
CA PHE A 140 -11.50 -9.77 -6.56
C PHE A 140 -11.40 -11.08 -7.36
N ALA A 141 -11.21 -10.97 -8.68
CA ALA A 141 -10.91 -12.12 -9.54
C ALA A 141 -9.61 -12.82 -9.12
N SER A 142 -8.60 -12.04 -8.75
CA SER A 142 -7.40 -12.52 -8.07
C SER A 142 -6.78 -11.43 -7.21
N VAL A 143 -6.03 -11.85 -6.19
CA VAL A 143 -5.15 -11.01 -5.38
C VAL A 143 -3.74 -11.59 -5.46
N THR A 144 -2.81 -10.81 -6.00
CA THR A 144 -1.45 -11.25 -6.31
C THR A 144 -0.43 -10.30 -5.71
N GLY A 145 0.49 -10.83 -4.90
CA GLY A 145 1.65 -10.09 -4.40
C GLY A 145 2.93 -10.49 -5.14
N ILE A 146 3.72 -9.50 -5.53
CA ILE A 146 5.03 -9.71 -6.14
C ILE A 146 6.09 -9.15 -5.21
N GLU A 147 6.99 -9.99 -4.73
CA GLU A 147 8.02 -9.62 -3.76
C GLU A 147 9.39 -10.19 -4.16
N LEU A 148 10.42 -9.36 -4.11
CA LEU A 148 11.78 -9.78 -4.51
C LEU A 148 12.51 -10.49 -3.37
N SER A 149 12.29 -10.08 -2.11
CA SER A 149 12.89 -10.71 -0.93
C SER A 149 12.26 -12.07 -0.66
N THR A 150 13.11 -13.11 -0.61
CA THR A 150 12.64 -14.49 -0.37
C THR A 150 12.03 -14.61 1.03
N SER A 151 12.70 -14.08 2.04
CA SER A 151 12.25 -14.15 3.45
C SER A 151 10.93 -13.42 3.71
N LEU A 152 10.70 -12.26 3.07
CA LEU A 152 9.44 -11.54 3.17
C LEU A 152 8.33 -12.29 2.43
N HIS A 153 8.61 -12.80 1.22
CA HIS A 153 7.69 -13.63 0.46
C HIS A 153 7.26 -14.90 1.23
N GLU A 154 8.20 -15.64 1.82
CA GLU A 154 7.90 -16.83 2.63
C GLU A 154 7.01 -16.49 3.83
N THR A 155 7.21 -15.32 4.42
CA THR A 155 6.34 -14.81 5.49
C THR A 155 4.94 -14.49 4.95
N ALA A 156 4.83 -13.89 3.76
CA ALA A 156 3.56 -13.65 3.10
C ALA A 156 2.80 -14.95 2.81
N CYS A 157 3.48 -15.99 2.32
CA CYS A 157 2.88 -17.31 2.08
C CYS A 157 2.30 -17.92 3.37
N ARG A 158 3.05 -17.87 4.47
CA ARG A 158 2.54 -18.31 5.80
C ARG A 158 1.31 -17.50 6.24
N ASN A 159 1.31 -16.19 6.02
CA ASN A 159 0.17 -15.33 6.34
C ASN A 159 -1.06 -15.66 5.48
N ILE A 160 -0.86 -15.96 4.19
CA ILE A 160 -1.93 -16.40 3.27
C ILE A 160 -2.57 -17.70 3.78
N GLU A 161 -1.77 -18.70 4.14
CA GLU A 161 -2.30 -19.97 4.70
C GLU A 161 -3.10 -19.77 5.98
N ILE A 162 -2.73 -18.79 6.82
CA ILE A 162 -3.47 -18.47 8.05
C ILE A 162 -4.81 -17.84 7.70
N LEU A 163 -4.84 -16.88 6.76
CA LEU A 163 -6.07 -16.24 6.29
C LEU A 163 -7.06 -17.23 5.68
N GLU A 164 -6.56 -18.17 4.86
CA GLU A 164 -7.36 -19.24 4.26
C GLU A 164 -7.95 -20.16 5.33
N ARG A 165 -7.14 -20.59 6.30
CA ARG A 165 -7.60 -21.41 7.44
C ARG A 165 -8.64 -20.69 8.30
N GLN A 166 -8.57 -19.37 8.40
CA GLN A 166 -9.53 -18.54 9.12
C GLN A 166 -10.82 -18.29 8.31
N GLY A 167 -10.88 -18.67 7.04
CA GLY A 167 -12.05 -18.44 6.17
C GLY A 167 -12.28 -16.97 5.83
N GLU A 168 -11.23 -16.15 5.88
CA GLU A 168 -11.33 -14.70 5.67
C GLU A 168 -11.15 -14.29 4.19
N VAL A 169 -10.72 -15.20 3.33
CA VAL A 169 -10.49 -14.96 1.90
C VAL A 169 -11.81 -14.97 1.14
N LYS A 170 -12.13 -13.85 0.48
CA LYS A 170 -13.28 -13.68 -0.44
C LYS A 170 -12.86 -13.57 -1.90
N ALA A 171 -11.61 -13.21 -2.18
CA ALA A 171 -11.07 -13.22 -3.53
C ALA A 171 -11.14 -14.63 -4.11
N ALA A 172 -11.34 -14.75 -5.42
CA ALA A 172 -11.42 -16.06 -6.08
C ALA A 172 -10.05 -16.79 -6.08
N SER A 173 -8.95 -16.05 -5.98
CA SER A 173 -7.60 -16.59 -5.77
C SER A 173 -6.73 -15.59 -5.00
N LEU A 174 -5.80 -16.11 -4.20
CA LEU A 174 -4.83 -15.33 -3.42
C LEU A 174 -3.46 -16.00 -3.53
N ALA A 175 -2.44 -15.26 -3.98
CA ALA A 175 -1.08 -15.79 -4.09
C ALA A 175 -0.02 -14.70 -3.88
N SER A 176 1.15 -15.12 -3.40
CA SER A 176 2.38 -14.33 -3.41
C SER A 176 3.38 -15.02 -4.34
N PHE A 177 4.21 -14.25 -5.04
CA PHE A 177 5.26 -14.74 -5.92
C PHE A 177 6.59 -14.09 -5.56
N ASN A 178 7.63 -14.91 -5.39
CA ASN A 178 9.00 -14.42 -5.26
C ASN A 178 9.57 -14.13 -6.65
N GLU A 179 9.43 -12.90 -7.14
CA GLU A 179 9.76 -12.53 -8.52
C GLU A 179 10.12 -11.04 -8.64
N ASP A 180 10.88 -10.69 -9.68
CA ASP A 180 11.11 -9.29 -10.08
C ASP A 180 9.80 -8.66 -10.60
N ALA A 181 9.36 -7.60 -9.94
CA ALA A 181 8.18 -6.81 -10.33
C ALA A 181 8.19 -6.42 -11.82
N GLY A 182 9.35 -6.08 -12.39
CA GLY A 182 9.48 -5.70 -13.80
C GLY A 182 9.37 -6.86 -14.79
N ARG A 183 9.25 -8.11 -14.31
CA ARG A 183 9.20 -9.33 -15.13
C ARG A 183 7.87 -10.07 -15.01
N TYR A 184 7.08 -9.83 -13.98
CA TYR A 184 5.82 -10.54 -13.77
C TYR A 184 4.83 -10.29 -14.93
N PRO A 185 4.31 -11.33 -15.60
CA PRO A 185 3.33 -11.18 -16.66
C PRO A 185 1.94 -10.88 -16.09
N LEU A 186 1.16 -10.05 -16.78
CA LEU A 186 -0.21 -9.74 -16.39
C LEU A 186 -1.20 -10.42 -17.34
N PRO A 187 -2.31 -10.97 -16.82
CA PRO A 187 -3.41 -11.36 -17.69
C PRO A 187 -3.92 -10.11 -18.40
N ASP A 188 -4.42 -10.27 -19.62
CA ASP A 188 -5.10 -9.18 -20.27
C ASP A 188 -6.49 -9.05 -19.63
N ALA A 189 -6.59 -8.26 -18.55
CA ALA A 189 -7.82 -7.96 -17.79
C ALA A 189 -7.79 -6.53 -17.16
N PRO A 190 -8.87 -6.01 -16.56
CA PRO A 190 -8.80 -4.82 -15.72
C PRO A 190 -8.04 -5.08 -14.41
N HIS A 191 -7.19 -4.13 -14.01
CA HIS A 191 -6.32 -4.29 -12.85
C HIS A 191 -6.46 -3.15 -11.84
N ILE A 192 -6.26 -3.49 -10.57
CA ILE A 192 -5.94 -2.55 -9.51
C ILE A 192 -4.49 -2.79 -9.11
N PHE A 193 -3.60 -1.90 -9.52
CA PHE A 193 -2.20 -1.94 -9.12
C PHE A 193 -2.01 -1.18 -7.81
N TYR A 194 -1.22 -1.74 -6.90
CA TYR A 194 -0.82 -1.11 -5.65
C TYR A 194 0.70 -1.02 -5.55
N LEU A 195 1.17 0.13 -5.04
CA LEU A 195 2.58 0.42 -4.78
C LEU A 195 2.70 1.15 -3.44
N TYR A 196 3.60 0.70 -2.56
CA TYR A 196 4.07 1.50 -1.43
C TYR A 196 5.55 1.90 -1.56
N ASN A 197 5.84 2.67 -2.60
CA ASN A 197 7.19 3.08 -2.96
C ASN A 197 8.23 1.95 -2.92
N PRO A 198 7.97 0.82 -3.58
CA PRO A 198 8.80 -0.38 -3.43
C PRO A 198 10.19 -0.24 -4.05
N PHE A 199 10.33 0.58 -5.10
CA PHE A 199 11.55 0.65 -5.88
C PHE A 199 11.78 2.00 -6.58
N ALA A 200 13.00 2.19 -7.08
CA ALA A 200 13.46 3.36 -7.81
C ALA A 200 12.94 3.40 -9.27
N ALA A 201 13.31 4.46 -9.99
CA ALA A 201 12.81 4.79 -11.32
C ALA A 201 13.04 3.69 -12.37
N ASP A 202 14.19 3.01 -12.31
CA ASP A 202 14.60 1.98 -13.26
C ASP A 202 13.67 0.76 -13.23
N ILE A 203 13.29 0.29 -12.05
CA ILE A 203 12.32 -0.81 -11.89
C ILE A 203 10.91 -0.31 -12.20
N MET A 204 10.56 0.91 -11.80
CA MET A 204 9.27 1.52 -12.15
C MET A 204 9.04 1.60 -13.66
N GLN A 205 10.06 1.98 -14.43
CA GLN A 205 9.99 2.01 -15.89
C GLN A 205 9.71 0.62 -16.48
N LYS A 206 10.36 -0.43 -15.95
CA LYS A 206 10.14 -1.81 -16.39
C LYS A 206 8.71 -2.29 -16.08
N VAL A 207 8.21 -1.98 -14.88
CA VAL A 207 6.82 -2.28 -14.49
C VAL A 207 5.83 -1.56 -15.40
N LEU A 208 6.01 -0.27 -15.65
CA LEU A 208 5.13 0.50 -16.54
C LEU A 208 5.18 -0.01 -18.00
N ALA A 209 6.36 -0.39 -18.48
CA ALA A 209 6.50 -1.01 -19.80
C ALA A 209 5.76 -2.35 -19.89
N ARG A 210 5.83 -3.16 -18.83
CA ARG A 210 5.11 -4.43 -18.74
C ARG A 210 3.60 -4.23 -18.70
N ILE A 211 3.10 -3.33 -17.87
CA ILE A 211 1.67 -3.00 -17.81
C ILE A 211 1.18 -2.55 -19.19
N ARG A 212 1.92 -1.69 -19.89
CA ARG A 212 1.57 -1.27 -21.25
C ARG A 212 1.52 -2.44 -22.23
N SER A 213 2.48 -3.36 -22.15
CA SER A 213 2.57 -4.49 -23.06
C SER A 213 1.46 -5.52 -22.84
N ASP A 214 1.10 -5.77 -21.57
CA ASP A 214 0.23 -6.90 -21.21
C ASP A 214 -1.24 -6.50 -21.08
N VAL A 215 -1.53 -5.23 -20.78
CA VAL A 215 -2.88 -4.74 -20.54
C VAL A 215 -3.35 -3.89 -21.72
N THR A 216 -4.20 -4.46 -22.56
CA THR A 216 -4.76 -3.78 -23.73
C THR A 216 -6.00 -2.95 -23.38
N MET A 217 -6.44 -2.12 -24.32
CA MET A 217 -7.61 -1.25 -24.16
C MET A 217 -8.88 -2.05 -23.81
N ARG A 218 -9.54 -1.66 -22.73
CA ARG A 218 -10.83 -2.22 -22.29
C ARG A 218 -11.87 -1.16 -22.01
N LYS A 219 -13.14 -1.59 -21.99
CA LYS A 219 -14.27 -0.78 -21.51
C LYS A 219 -14.11 -0.35 -20.04
N SER A 220 -13.52 -1.22 -19.22
CA SER A 220 -13.23 -0.94 -17.81
C SER A 220 -11.75 -0.52 -17.67
N PRO A 221 -11.46 0.66 -17.09
CA PRO A 221 -10.09 1.13 -16.94
C PRO A 221 -9.36 0.43 -15.79
N SER A 222 -8.04 0.25 -15.92
CA SER A 222 -7.19 -0.13 -14.79
C SER A 222 -6.82 1.09 -13.93
N TYR A 223 -6.55 0.86 -12.65
CA TYR A 223 -6.21 1.91 -11.68
C TYR A 223 -4.88 1.62 -11.00
N LEU A 224 -4.17 2.67 -10.62
CA LEU A 224 -2.96 2.58 -9.80
C LEU A 224 -3.13 3.38 -8.51
N LEU A 225 -2.98 2.69 -7.38
CA LEU A 225 -3.01 3.23 -6.03
C LEU A 225 -1.58 3.30 -5.52
N TYR A 226 -1.03 4.51 -5.43
CA TYR A 226 0.37 4.70 -5.06
C TYR A 226 0.48 5.46 -3.73
N ASN A 227 0.89 4.74 -2.70
CA ASN A 227 1.26 5.28 -1.39
C ASN A 227 2.74 5.74 -1.42
N ASN A 228 3.01 6.92 -0.89
CA ASN A 228 4.31 7.61 -0.92
C ASN A 228 4.93 7.68 -2.34
N PRO A 229 4.32 8.44 -3.27
CA PRO A 229 4.61 8.36 -4.70
C PRO A 229 5.93 9.03 -5.12
N MET A 230 7.09 8.49 -4.72
CA MET A 230 8.41 9.06 -5.05
C MET A 230 8.77 8.95 -6.53
N GLN A 231 8.11 8.04 -7.26
CA GLN A 231 8.27 7.88 -8.71
C GLN A 231 7.10 8.49 -9.50
N HIS A 232 6.45 9.54 -8.96
CA HIS A 232 5.36 10.24 -9.66
C HIS A 232 5.80 10.74 -11.04
N ASP A 233 6.98 11.36 -11.15
CA ASP A 233 7.48 11.93 -12.40
C ASP A 233 7.73 10.83 -13.45
N THR A 234 8.23 9.66 -13.02
CA THR A 234 8.39 8.48 -13.87
C THR A 234 7.05 7.99 -14.43
N ILE A 235 6.01 7.95 -13.59
CA ILE A 235 4.65 7.57 -14.02
C ILE A 235 4.10 8.62 -14.99
N ALA A 236 4.25 9.91 -14.68
CA ALA A 236 3.77 11.00 -15.52
C ALA A 236 4.46 11.00 -16.89
N ALA A 237 5.78 10.85 -16.93
CA ALA A 237 6.59 10.80 -18.14
C ALA A 237 6.24 9.60 -19.04
N SER A 238 5.79 8.48 -18.45
CA SER A 238 5.34 7.34 -19.24
C SER A 238 4.11 7.66 -20.10
N GLY A 239 3.26 8.61 -19.68
CA GLY A 239 1.97 8.90 -20.31
C GLY A 239 0.93 7.78 -20.15
N LEU A 240 1.26 6.65 -19.52
CA LEU A 240 0.36 5.49 -19.40
C LEU A 240 -0.80 5.74 -18.43
N PHE A 241 -0.54 6.51 -17.38
CA PHE A 241 -1.47 6.78 -16.31
C PHE A 241 -1.69 8.29 -16.16
N GLU A 242 -2.92 8.69 -15.88
CA GLU A 242 -3.25 10.04 -15.48
C GLU A 242 -3.65 10.10 -14.00
N LYS A 243 -3.12 11.08 -13.27
CA LYS A 243 -3.48 11.27 -11.86
C LYS A 243 -4.90 11.84 -11.78
N ILE A 244 -5.78 11.16 -11.04
CA ILE A 244 -7.19 11.55 -10.90
C ILE A 244 -7.55 12.05 -9.50
N ALA A 245 -6.78 11.69 -8.46
CA ALA A 245 -7.04 12.17 -7.10
C ALA A 245 -5.82 12.06 -6.18
N GLU A 246 -5.88 12.82 -5.08
CA GLU A 246 -4.96 12.75 -3.94
C GLU A 246 -5.77 12.50 -2.65
N PRO A 247 -6.32 11.28 -2.46
CA PRO A 247 -7.37 11.02 -1.46
C PRO A 247 -6.91 11.26 -0.01
N MET A 248 -5.60 11.30 0.23
CA MET A 248 -4.99 11.60 1.53
C MET A 248 -3.91 12.69 1.42
N GLY A 249 -4.10 13.65 0.52
CA GLY A 249 -3.08 14.63 0.13
C GLY A 249 -1.91 13.95 -0.59
N GLY A 250 -0.76 14.61 -0.67
CA GLY A 250 0.42 14.11 -1.40
C GLY A 250 1.05 12.81 -0.87
N ALA A 251 0.50 12.21 0.20
CA ALA A 251 0.90 10.88 0.65
C ALA A 251 0.33 9.75 -0.23
N TRP A 252 -0.78 10.00 -0.93
CA TRP A 252 -1.43 9.01 -1.79
C TRP A 252 -1.79 9.65 -3.13
N HIS A 253 -1.34 9.04 -4.21
CA HIS A 253 -1.83 9.37 -5.55
C HIS A 253 -2.68 8.21 -6.07
N LEU A 254 -3.84 8.58 -6.64
CA LEU A 254 -4.68 7.66 -7.39
C LEU A 254 -4.59 8.02 -8.88
N TYR A 255 -4.30 7.03 -9.70
CA TYR A 255 -4.23 7.17 -11.14
C TYR A 255 -5.23 6.27 -11.85
N ARG A 256 -5.62 6.69 -13.05
CA ARG A 256 -6.38 5.92 -14.03
C ARG A 256 -5.51 5.66 -15.25
N MET A 257 -5.50 4.44 -15.76
CA MET A 257 -4.82 4.13 -17.01
C MET A 257 -5.49 4.88 -18.17
N ARG A 258 -4.70 5.52 -19.04
CA ARG A 258 -5.23 6.21 -20.22
C ARG A 258 -5.69 5.19 -21.27
N PRO A 259 -6.74 5.50 -22.04
CA PRO A 259 -6.98 4.79 -23.31
C PRO A 259 -5.77 5.00 -24.23
N GLU A 260 -5.41 4.00 -25.02
CA GLU A 260 -4.42 4.20 -26.09
C GLU A 260 -4.98 5.17 -27.15
N HIS A 261 -4.11 6.02 -27.70
CA HIS A 261 -4.43 7.00 -28.73
C HIS A 261 -4.36 6.39 -30.13
#